data_AF-A0A3S4EZN0-F1
#
_entry.id   AF-A0A3S4EZN0-F1
#
_cell.length_a   1.000
_cell.length_b   1.000
_cell.length_c   1.000
_cell.angle_alpha   90.00
_cell.angle_beta   90.00
_cell.angle_gamma   90.00
#
_symmetry.space_group_name_H-M   'P 1'
#
loop_
_entity.id
_entity.type
_entity.pdbx_description
1 polymer ?
#
loop_
_entity_poly.entity_id
_entity_poly.type
_entity_poly.pdbx_seq_one_letter_code
_entity_poly.pdbx_strand_id
1 'polypeptide(L)' 'MLTTGNQLKAARALIEIEQKEVADLAGVNVNTIRSMEAAGAGPIAGRAQNVQAVQRVLEARGVEFLNHGRPGVQLRQT' A
#
# COMPACT_ATOMS: atom_id res chain seq x y z
N MET A 1 6.73 -4.19 5.21
CA MET A 1 5.76 -5.02 4.47
C MET A 1 4.37 -4.39 4.50
N LEU A 2 3.68 -4.36 3.37
CA LEU A 2 2.28 -3.96 3.31
C LEU A 2 1.40 -5.12 3.78
N THR A 3 0.66 -4.96 4.88
CA THR A 3 -0.11 -6.05 5.49
C THR A 3 -1.60 -5.75 5.61
N THR A 4 -1.98 -4.50 5.87
CA THR A 4 -3.39 -4.11 6.07
C THR A 4 -3.86 -3.07 5.07
N GLY A 5 -5.18 -3.02 4.84
CA GLY A 5 -5.78 -2.01 3.96
C GLY A 5 -5.59 -0.58 4.48
N ASN A 6 -5.61 -0.39 5.80
CA ASN A 6 -5.35 0.89 6.44
C ASN A 6 -3.91 1.37 6.21
N GLN A 7 -2.91 0.47 6.21
CA GLN A 7 -1.54 0.82 5.83
C GLN A 7 -1.47 1.32 4.38
N LEU A 8 -2.15 0.66 3.44
CA LEU A 8 -2.19 1.10 2.05
C LEU A 8 -2.83 2.49 1.91
N LYS A 9 -3.99 2.69 2.54
CA LYS A 9 -4.70 3.97 2.50
C LYS A 9 -3.87 5.10 3.12
N ALA A 10 -3.24 4.85 4.28
CA ALA A 10 -2.38 5.81 4.94
C ALA A 10 -1.13 6.13 4.10
N ALA A 11 -0.47 5.11 3.52
CA ALA A 11 0.68 5.31 2.64
C ALA A 11 0.33 6.23 1.47
N ARG A 12 -0.82 5.99 0.82
CA ARG A 12 -1.31 6.82 -0.28
C ARG A 12 -1.55 8.26 0.13
N ALA A 13 -2.20 8.46 1.28
CA ALA A 13 -2.49 9.79 1.80
C ALA A 13 -1.19 10.58 2.11
N LEU A 14 -0.16 9.91 2.64
CA LEU A 14 1.13 10.55 2.95
C LEU A 14 1.87 11.08 1.73
N ILE A 15 1.65 10.49 0.55
CA ILE A 15 2.33 10.87 -0.70
C ILE A 15 1.37 11.46 -1.75
N GLU A 16 0.13 11.78 -1.33
CA GLU A 16 -0.90 12.44 -2.15
C GLU A 16 -1.15 11.78 -3.53
N ILE A 17 -1.01 10.45 -3.60
CA ILE A 17 -1.23 9.68 -4.84
C ILE A 17 -2.67 9.18 -4.90
N GLU A 18 -3.21 8.89 -6.10
CA GLU A 18 -4.54 8.32 -6.32
C GLU A 18 -4.57 6.79 -6.52
N GLN A 19 -5.71 6.12 -6.23
CA GLN A 19 -5.79 4.64 -6.24
C GLN A 19 -5.46 4.11 -7.64
N LYS A 20 -5.98 4.82 -8.65
CA LYS A 20 -5.73 4.52 -10.05
C LYS A 20 -4.25 4.64 -10.40
N GLU A 21 -3.57 5.66 -9.92
CA GLU A 21 -2.15 5.85 -10.22
C GLU A 21 -1.28 4.76 -9.58
N VAL A 22 -1.57 4.37 -8.33
CA VAL A 22 -0.91 3.21 -7.70
C VAL A 22 -1.14 1.94 -8.52
N ALA A 23 -2.37 1.73 -8.99
CA ALA A 23 -2.72 0.56 -9.80
C ALA A 23 -1.93 0.52 -11.12
N ASP A 24 -1.90 1.65 -11.83
CA ASP A 24 -1.21 1.81 -13.11
C ASP A 24 0.31 1.55 -12.95
N LEU A 25 0.93 2.12 -11.91
CA LEU A 25 2.36 1.92 -11.61
C LEU A 25 2.70 0.50 -11.15
N ALA A 26 1.78 -0.14 -10.43
CA ALA A 26 1.98 -1.51 -9.92
C ALA A 26 1.62 -2.58 -10.96
N GLY A 27 1.05 -2.19 -12.12
CA GLY A 27 0.60 -3.13 -13.15
C GLY A 27 -0.58 -4.00 -12.70
N VAL A 28 -1.46 -3.47 -11.86
CA VAL A 28 -2.65 -4.18 -11.36
C VAL A 28 -3.93 -3.44 -11.71
N ASN A 29 -5.08 -4.12 -11.62
CA ASN A 29 -6.37 -3.46 -11.82
C ASN A 29 -6.68 -2.53 -10.63
N VAL A 30 -7.30 -1.36 -10.87
CA VAL A 30 -7.71 -0.44 -9.80
C VAL A 30 -8.66 -1.08 -8.78
N ASN A 31 -9.49 -2.05 -9.20
CA ASN A 31 -10.33 -2.84 -8.29
C ASN A 31 -9.50 -3.67 -7.30
N THR A 32 -8.30 -4.11 -7.68
CA THR A 32 -7.37 -4.76 -6.76
C THR A 32 -6.96 -3.79 -5.65
N ILE A 33 -6.58 -2.54 -5.97
CA ILE A 33 -6.26 -1.52 -4.95
C ILE A 33 -7.47 -1.25 -4.05
N ARG A 34 -8.66 -1.10 -4.63
CA ARG A 34 -9.90 -0.89 -3.86
C ARG A 34 -10.18 -2.04 -2.90
N SER A 35 -10.04 -3.29 -3.35
CA SER A 35 -10.22 -4.48 -2.50
C SER A 35 -9.16 -4.56 -1.41
N MET A 36 -7.91 -4.23 -1.70
CA MET A 36 -6.83 -4.18 -0.71
C MET A 36 -7.13 -3.15 0.37
N GLU A 37 -7.54 -1.93 0.01
CA GLU A 37 -7.92 -0.90 0.99
C GLU A 37 -9.18 -1.25 1.79
N ALA A 38 -10.15 -1.92 1.15
CA ALA A 38 -11.39 -2.34 1.79
C ALA A 38 -11.16 -3.37 2.91
N ALA A 39 -10.01 -4.04 2.95
CA ALA A 39 -9.62 -4.90 4.07
C ALA A 39 -9.51 -4.12 5.41
N GLY A 40 -9.35 -2.79 5.36
CA GLY A 40 -9.32 -1.93 6.54
C GLY A 40 -8.18 -2.33 7.49
N ALA A 41 -8.50 -2.58 8.76
CA ALA A 41 -7.52 -3.05 9.75
C ALA A 41 -7.12 -4.53 9.57
N GLY A 42 -7.85 -5.28 8.74
CA GLY A 42 -7.60 -6.69 8.48
C GLY A 42 -6.48 -6.92 7.46
N PRO A 43 -6.03 -8.18 7.32
CA PRO A 43 -5.00 -8.55 6.36
C PRO A 43 -5.50 -8.38 4.93
N ILE A 44 -4.63 -7.88 4.05
CA ILE A 44 -4.91 -7.82 2.63
C ILE A 44 -4.97 -9.24 2.05
N ALA A 45 -6.13 -9.59 1.51
CA ALA A 45 -6.33 -10.81 0.75
C ALA A 45 -5.92 -10.61 -0.73
N GLY A 46 -5.21 -11.57 -1.31
CA GLY A 46 -4.81 -11.53 -2.72
C GLY A 46 -3.50 -12.26 -3.01
N ARG A 47 -3.08 -12.21 -4.28
CA ARG A 47 -1.79 -12.77 -4.69
C ARG A 47 -0.65 -11.96 -4.07
N ALA A 48 0.27 -12.65 -3.40
CA ALA A 48 1.44 -12.02 -2.76
C ALA A 48 2.23 -11.12 -3.72
N GLN A 49 2.35 -11.52 -4.99
CA GLN A 49 3.00 -10.75 -6.03
C GLN A 49 2.38 -9.35 -6.24
N ASN A 50 1.04 -9.24 -6.19
CA ASN A 50 0.34 -7.97 -6.36
C ASN A 50 0.60 -7.06 -5.14
N VAL A 51 0.55 -7.61 -3.92
CA VAL A 51 0.84 -6.86 -2.69
C VAL A 51 2.27 -6.32 -2.73
N GLN A 52 3.23 -7.14 -3.14
CA GLN A 52 4.64 -6.73 -3.29
C GLN A 52 4.84 -5.68 -4.39
N ALA A 53 4.12 -5.75 -5.51
CA ALA A 53 4.18 -4.73 -6.55
C ALA A 53 3.67 -3.38 -6.03
N VAL A 54 2.52 -3.37 -5.36
CA VAL A 54 1.94 -2.17 -4.75
C VAL A 54 2.86 -1.59 -3.68
N GLN A 55 3.41 -2.43 -2.80
CA GLN A 55 4.36 -2.00 -1.78
C GLN A 55 5.57 -1.28 -2.38
N ARG A 56 6.18 -1.87 -3.43
CA ARG A 56 7.36 -1.29 -4.10
C ARG A 56 7.07 0.08 -4.73
N VAL A 57 5.89 0.27 -5.32
CA VAL A 57 5.49 1.57 -5.87
C VAL A 57 5.46 2.65 -4.80
N LEU A 58 4.87 2.33 -3.64
CA LEU A 58 4.77 3.28 -2.53
C LEU A 58 6.15 3.55 -1.92
N GLU A 59 6.96 2.52 -1.75
CA GLU A 59 8.34 2.63 -1.26
C GLU A 59 9.23 3.46 -2.20
N ALA A 60 9.07 3.34 -3.51
CA ALA A 60 9.78 4.14 -4.50
C ALA A 60 9.43 5.63 -4.41
N ARG A 61 8.27 5.96 -3.84
CA ARG A 61 7.79 7.34 -3.61
C ARG A 61 8.03 7.83 -2.18
N GLY A 62 8.89 7.15 -1.42
CA GLY A 62 9.33 7.62 -0.11
C GLY A 62 8.51 7.09 1.06
N VAL A 63 7.60 6.14 0.86
CA VAL A 63 6.93 5.45 1.97
C VAL A 63 7.84 4.40 2.59
N GLU A 64 7.78 4.25 3.91
CA GLU A 64 8.34 3.14 4.65
C GLU A 64 7.25 2.44 5.48
N PHE A 65 7.20 1.10 5.41
CA PHE A 65 6.21 0.29 6.12
C PHE A 65 6.74 -0.27 7.43
N LEU A 66 6.14 0.13 8.55
CA LEU A 66 6.48 -0.32 9.90
C LEU A 66 5.65 -1.54 10.27
N ASN A 67 6.28 -2.61 10.79
CA ASN A 67 5.57 -3.86 11.13
C ASN A 67 6.11 -4.54 12.40
N HIS A 68 6.55 -3.75 13.38
CA HIS A 68 7.10 -4.23 14.66
C HIS A 68 5.98 -4.59 15.66
N GLY A 69 5.08 -5.49 15.27
CA GLY A 69 3.90 -5.89 16.07
C GLY A 69 2.70 -4.93 15.96
N ARG A 70 2.89 -3.74 15.39
CA ARG A 70 1.82 -2.80 15.04
C ARG A 70 2.01 -2.32 13.59
N PRO A 71 1.04 -2.56 12.69
CA PRO A 71 1.11 -2.05 11.33
C PRO A 71 1.13 -0.51 11.32
N GLY A 72 2.12 0.08 10.65
CA GLY A 72 2.26 1.52 10.48
C GLY A 72 2.91 1.88 9.15
N VAL A 73 2.89 3.17 8.84
CA VAL A 73 3.55 3.76 7.67
C VAL A 73 4.14 5.12 8.05
N GLN A 74 5.28 5.47 7.45
CA GLN A 74 5.92 6.77 7.60
C GLN A 74 6.53 7.22 6.28
N LEU A 75 6.87 8.50 6.18
CA LEU A 75 7.74 8.99 5.11
C LEU A 75 9.20 8.73 5.49
N ARG A 76 10.03 8.35 4.51
CA ARG A 76 11.48 8.28 4.70
C ARG A 76 12.01 9.68 4.99
N GLN A 77 12.93 9.76 5.94
CA GLN A 77 13.70 10.98 6.17
C GLN A 77 14.62 11.21 4.97
N THR A 78 14.57 12.42 4.41
CA THR A 78 15.45 12.88 3.33
C THR A 78 16.89 12.99 3.78
#